data_AF-A0A0F2QRU9-F1
#
_entry.id   AF-A0A0F2QRU9-F1
#
_cell.length_a   1.000
_cell.length_b   1.000
_cell.length_c   1.000
_cell.angle_alpha   90.00
_cell.angle_beta   90.00
_cell.angle_gamma   90.00
#
_symmetry.space_group_name_H-M   'P 1'
#
loop_
_entity.id
_entity.type
_entity.pdbx_description
1 polymer ?
#
loop_
_entity_poly.entity_id
_entity_poly.type
_entity_poly.pdbx_seq_one_letter_code
_entity_poly.pdbx_strand_id
1 'polypeptide(L)'
;MEYLQAKHCAVPVHYMYGGVIHPLYFEQINIDKDTLVPGNVISICFVAARYMPKGANKGFPEFIAAAKQLNEEFRNLRFSVVGNFTAEDASIDDKVISSILFKGPLATSELKEFFLTQDIIISPNRPFLLHPGNFDGFPTGCCVEASLCGVAMVCSDELRLNHHYTNGIDIVICEPKPEALFKAVKELIRNPDLLMNIRNNGRNVSHEIFHPKKQLEKRSELLEKSFNHNEDKWPIKLMARLKMTEHMLMLQSDYIQGIENELDERRQNIAALEQIISDQTNKISSVEADWKACGQYITTLEKGLTDLANRNHDVETILAKKSWYGKLRFVFKKLQQLL
;
A
#
# COMPACT_ATOMS: atom_id res chain seq x y z
N MET A 1 23.51 -21.12 -12.03
CA MET A 1 24.80 -20.45 -12.39
C MET A 1 25.09 -20.55 -13.88
N GLU A 2 25.06 -21.76 -14.45
CA GLU A 2 25.27 -22.00 -15.88
C GLU A 2 24.37 -21.15 -16.79
N TYR A 3 23.08 -20.99 -16.46
CA TYR A 3 22.18 -20.11 -17.22
C TYR A 3 22.66 -18.66 -17.31
N LEU A 4 23.09 -18.07 -16.18
CA LEU A 4 23.56 -16.68 -16.14
C LEU A 4 24.92 -16.53 -16.85
N GLN A 5 25.79 -17.54 -16.74
CA GLN A 5 27.04 -17.59 -17.47
C GLN A 5 26.79 -17.66 -18.99
N ALA A 6 25.84 -18.48 -19.43
CA ALA A 6 25.42 -18.57 -20.84
C ALA A 6 24.77 -17.28 -21.37
N LYS A 7 24.27 -16.41 -20.49
CA LYS A 7 23.73 -15.09 -20.83
C LYS A 7 24.77 -13.96 -20.76
N HIS A 8 26.06 -14.30 -20.63
CA HIS A 8 27.16 -13.33 -20.55
C HIS A 8 26.92 -12.25 -19.49
N CYS A 9 26.44 -12.66 -18.31
CA CYS A 9 26.21 -11.74 -17.20
C CYS A 9 27.52 -10.99 -16.86
N ALA A 10 27.50 -9.67 -16.99
CA ALA A 10 28.69 -8.82 -16.85
C ALA A 10 29.07 -8.50 -15.40
N VAL A 11 28.31 -9.02 -14.42
CA VAL A 11 28.55 -8.81 -13.00
C VAL A 11 29.00 -10.11 -12.32
N PRO A 12 29.82 -10.05 -11.26
CA PRO A 12 30.15 -11.22 -10.46
C PRO A 12 28.88 -11.89 -9.93
N VAL A 13 28.76 -13.20 -10.13
CA VAL A 13 27.61 -13.98 -9.68
C VAL A 13 28.08 -14.94 -8.59
N HIS A 14 27.39 -14.91 -7.44
CA HIS A 14 27.64 -15.79 -6.30
C HIS A 14 26.38 -16.61 -6.02
N TYR A 15 26.56 -17.91 -5.79
CA TYR A 15 25.46 -18.79 -5.41
C TYR A 15 25.37 -18.89 -3.89
N MET A 16 24.19 -18.60 -3.34
CA MET A 16 23.88 -18.83 -1.93
C MET A 16 22.60 -19.63 -1.83
N TYR A 17 22.72 -20.87 -1.37
CA TYR A 17 21.58 -21.74 -1.14
C TYR A 17 20.79 -21.30 0.09
N GLY A 18 19.47 -21.39 0.00
CA GLY A 18 18.54 -21.26 1.11
C GLY A 18 17.62 -20.05 1.01
N GLY A 19 16.82 -19.89 2.06
CA GLY A 19 15.83 -18.82 2.22
C GLY A 19 15.86 -18.30 3.65
N VAL A 20 15.07 -17.25 3.91
CA VAL A 20 14.93 -16.69 5.25
C VAL A 20 13.88 -17.52 6.01
N ILE A 21 14.31 -18.22 7.05
CA ILE A 21 13.43 -18.94 7.97
C ILE A 21 13.39 -18.18 9.29
N HIS A 22 12.19 -18.08 9.87
CA HIS A 22 12.01 -17.34 11.12
C HIS A 22 12.85 -17.96 12.26
N PRO A 23 13.62 -17.16 13.03
CA PRO A 23 14.52 -17.68 14.08
C PRO A 23 13.86 -18.60 15.12
N LEU A 24 12.56 -18.39 15.37
CA LEU A 24 11.72 -19.23 16.24
C LEU A 24 11.87 -20.74 15.93
N TYR A 25 12.06 -21.15 14.68
CA TYR A 25 12.20 -22.58 14.33
C TYR A 25 13.54 -23.22 14.74
N PHE A 26 14.53 -22.42 15.15
CA PHE A 26 15.84 -22.90 15.60
C PHE A 26 15.96 -22.94 17.13
N GLU A 27 14.94 -22.48 17.85
CA GLU A 27 14.86 -22.62 19.30
C GLU A 27 14.77 -24.09 19.70
N GLN A 28 15.32 -24.41 20.87
CA GLN A 28 15.33 -25.77 21.37
C GLN A 28 13.89 -26.30 21.55
N ILE A 29 13.57 -27.40 20.87
CA ILE A 29 12.30 -28.10 21.02
C ILE A 29 12.44 -29.04 22.21
N ASN A 30 11.91 -28.63 23.37
CA ASN A 30 11.89 -29.43 24.61
C ASN A 30 10.59 -30.22 24.78
N ILE A 31 9.92 -30.55 23.66
CA ILE A 31 8.64 -31.23 23.68
C ILE A 31 8.84 -32.61 23.10
N ASP A 32 8.54 -33.62 23.91
CA ASP A 32 8.41 -34.98 23.42
C ASP A 32 7.13 -35.09 22.60
N LYS A 33 7.25 -35.44 21.33
CA LYS A 33 6.11 -35.51 20.43
C LYS A 33 5.09 -36.56 20.85
N ASP A 34 5.55 -37.63 21.49
CA ASP A 34 4.69 -38.70 22.00
C ASP A 34 3.77 -38.20 23.13
N THR A 35 4.10 -37.04 23.73
CA THR A 35 3.24 -36.35 24.71
C THR A 35 2.21 -35.42 24.06
N LEU A 36 2.43 -34.94 22.83
CA LEU A 36 1.53 -34.03 22.11
C LEU A 36 0.45 -34.74 21.29
N VAL A 37 0.76 -35.96 20.81
CA VAL A 37 -0.16 -36.75 20.00
C VAL A 37 -0.31 -38.12 20.66
N PRO A 38 -1.40 -38.36 21.41
CA PRO A 38 -1.62 -39.66 22.05
C PRO A 38 -1.93 -40.74 20.99
N GLY A 39 -1.13 -41.82 20.97
CA GLY A 39 -1.46 -43.09 20.29
C GLY A 39 -0.81 -43.33 18.91
N ASN A 40 -1.21 -44.44 18.27
CA ASN A 40 -0.66 -44.94 16.99
C ASN A 40 -1.20 -44.20 15.75
N VAL A 41 -1.48 -42.89 15.84
CA VAL A 41 -2.05 -42.09 14.73
C VAL A 41 -0.95 -41.30 14.02
N ILE A 42 -0.83 -41.49 12.71
CA ILE A 42 0.11 -40.74 11.88
C ILE A 42 -0.57 -39.50 11.33
N SER A 43 -0.02 -38.33 11.64
CA SER A 43 -0.52 -37.02 11.22
C SER A 43 0.21 -36.54 9.97
N ILE A 44 -0.54 -36.28 8.91
CA ILE A 44 -0.02 -35.92 7.60
C ILE A 44 -0.60 -34.56 7.21
N CYS A 45 0.27 -33.61 6.83
CA CYS A 45 -0.16 -32.28 6.47
C CYS A 45 0.18 -31.86 5.04
N PHE A 46 -0.62 -30.93 4.54
CA PHE A 46 -0.36 -30.14 3.35
C PHE A 46 -0.43 -28.66 3.74
N VAL A 47 0.59 -27.89 3.39
CA VAL A 47 0.70 -26.48 3.78
C VAL A 47 1.08 -25.64 2.57
N ALA A 48 0.14 -24.84 2.07
CA ALA A 48 0.40 -23.93 0.96
C ALA A 48 -0.65 -22.82 0.90
N ALA A 49 -0.34 -21.75 0.17
CA ALA A 49 -1.35 -20.80 -0.28
C ALA A 49 -1.83 -21.16 -1.70
N ARG A 50 -3.14 -21.07 -1.91
CA ARG A 50 -3.84 -21.25 -3.18
C ARG A 50 -3.77 -19.95 -3.99
N TYR A 51 -3.07 -20.00 -5.12
CA TYR A 51 -2.91 -18.87 -6.05
C TYR A 51 -3.62 -19.08 -7.40
N MET A 52 -4.21 -20.26 -7.62
CA MET A 52 -4.94 -20.60 -8.85
C MET A 52 -6.08 -21.57 -8.53
N PRO A 53 -7.03 -21.80 -9.47
CA PRO A 53 -8.11 -22.75 -9.27
C PRO A 53 -7.61 -24.11 -8.77
N LYS A 54 -8.24 -24.62 -7.70
CA LYS A 54 -7.90 -25.87 -7.01
C LYS A 54 -6.45 -25.95 -6.50
N GLY A 55 -5.67 -24.85 -6.54
CA GLY A 55 -4.24 -24.83 -6.17
C GLY A 55 -3.39 -25.86 -6.90
N ALA A 56 -3.68 -26.11 -8.18
CA ALA A 56 -3.02 -27.15 -8.97
C ALA A 56 -1.49 -27.01 -9.02
N ASN A 57 -0.95 -25.79 -9.02
CA ASN A 57 0.50 -25.55 -8.96
C ASN A 57 1.15 -26.02 -7.65
N LYS A 58 0.39 -26.08 -6.55
CA LYS A 58 0.87 -26.58 -5.27
C LYS A 58 0.63 -28.08 -5.10
N GLY A 59 -0.05 -28.71 -6.07
CA GLY A 59 -0.36 -30.13 -6.07
C GLY A 59 -1.46 -30.52 -5.07
N PHE A 60 -2.35 -29.58 -4.73
CA PHE A 60 -3.45 -29.87 -3.81
C PHE A 60 -4.37 -31.01 -4.32
N PRO A 61 -4.78 -31.08 -5.60
CA PRO A 61 -5.58 -32.20 -6.10
C PRO A 61 -4.86 -33.55 -5.92
N GLU A 62 -3.56 -33.59 -6.18
CA GLU A 62 -2.72 -34.78 -6.04
C GLU A 62 -2.59 -35.21 -4.58
N PHE A 63 -2.46 -34.26 -3.65
CA PHE A 63 -2.51 -34.52 -2.21
C PHE A 63 -3.84 -35.15 -1.79
N ILE A 64 -4.99 -34.60 -2.20
CA ILE A 64 -6.29 -35.17 -1.77
C ILE A 64 -6.50 -36.57 -2.39
N ALA A 65 -6.12 -36.77 -3.65
CA ALA A 65 -6.20 -38.07 -4.29
C ALA A 65 -5.33 -39.12 -3.57
N ALA A 66 -4.10 -38.76 -3.15
CA ALA A 66 -3.25 -39.63 -2.34
C ALA A 66 -3.84 -39.88 -0.95
N ALA A 67 -4.38 -38.85 -0.28
CA ALA A 67 -5.03 -38.97 1.02
C ALA A 67 -6.21 -39.95 0.99
N LYS A 68 -7.01 -39.92 -0.09
CA LYS A 68 -8.08 -40.91 -0.32
C LYS A 68 -7.54 -42.34 -0.35
N GLN A 69 -6.53 -42.60 -1.19
CA GLN A 69 -5.93 -43.94 -1.33
C GLN A 69 -5.33 -44.42 0.01
N LEU A 70 -4.69 -43.52 0.75
CA LEU A 70 -4.11 -43.82 2.05
C LEU A 70 -5.17 -44.16 3.11
N ASN A 71 -6.28 -43.42 3.15
CA ASN A 71 -7.40 -43.69 4.08
C ASN A 71 -8.13 -45.01 3.78
N GLU A 72 -8.14 -45.45 2.53
CA GLU A 72 -8.71 -46.75 2.14
C GLU A 72 -7.84 -47.92 2.66
N GLU A 73 -6.52 -47.75 2.74
CA GLU A 73 -5.59 -48.79 3.21
C GLU A 73 -5.32 -48.74 4.72
N PHE A 74 -5.25 -47.54 5.32
CA PHE A 74 -4.84 -47.33 6.71
C PHE A 74 -5.93 -46.63 7.51
N ARG A 75 -6.22 -47.16 8.71
CA ARG A 75 -7.30 -46.63 9.58
C ARG A 75 -6.86 -45.54 10.56
N ASN A 76 -5.55 -45.41 10.82
CA ASN A 76 -5.01 -44.53 11.85
C ASN A 76 -4.26 -43.34 11.26
N LEU A 77 -4.86 -42.68 10.26
CA LEU A 77 -4.28 -41.49 9.64
C LEU A 77 -5.13 -40.26 9.97
N ARG A 78 -4.45 -39.13 10.14
CA ARG A 78 -5.09 -37.82 10.29
C ARG A 78 -4.51 -36.88 9.25
N PHE A 79 -5.37 -36.31 8.41
CA PHE A 79 -4.96 -35.35 7.40
C PHE A 79 -5.28 -33.93 7.84
N SER A 80 -4.37 -32.99 7.59
CA SER A 80 -4.58 -31.57 7.87
C SER A 80 -4.12 -30.69 6.71
N VAL A 81 -4.89 -29.65 6.43
CA VAL A 81 -4.59 -28.67 5.38
C VAL A 81 -4.49 -27.29 6.02
N VAL A 82 -3.35 -26.62 5.80
CA VAL A 82 -3.12 -25.23 6.24
C VAL A 82 -2.99 -24.34 5.02
N GLY A 83 -3.67 -23.20 5.06
CA GLY A 83 -3.78 -22.25 3.96
C GLY A 83 -5.21 -21.87 3.63
N ASN A 84 -5.40 -21.14 2.54
CA ASN A 84 -6.71 -20.68 2.03
C ASN A 84 -7.39 -21.70 1.11
N PHE A 85 -7.28 -22.99 1.45
CA PHE A 85 -7.95 -24.11 0.81
C PHE A 85 -9.20 -24.50 1.61
N THR A 86 -10.24 -24.92 0.91
CA THR A 86 -11.49 -25.40 1.53
C THR A 86 -11.93 -26.74 0.95
N ALA A 87 -12.97 -27.35 1.53
CA ALA A 87 -13.55 -28.60 1.06
C ALA A 87 -14.02 -28.51 -0.41
N GLU A 88 -14.54 -27.35 -0.81
CA GLU A 88 -15.05 -27.09 -2.15
C GLU A 88 -13.96 -27.16 -3.23
N ASP A 89 -12.70 -26.90 -2.86
CA ASP A 89 -11.56 -26.97 -3.78
C ASP A 89 -11.23 -28.40 -4.22
N ALA A 90 -11.56 -29.39 -3.39
CA ALA A 90 -11.14 -30.77 -3.57
C ALA A 90 -11.92 -31.49 -4.68
N SER A 91 -13.15 -31.06 -5.02
CA SER A 91 -14.05 -31.77 -5.96
C SER A 91 -14.17 -33.28 -5.67
N ILE A 92 -14.24 -33.68 -4.39
CA ILE A 92 -14.12 -35.07 -3.94
C ILE A 92 -15.31 -35.47 -3.05
N ASP A 93 -15.54 -36.78 -2.95
CA ASP A 93 -16.54 -37.44 -2.10
C ASP A 93 -16.47 -36.98 -0.63
N ASP A 94 -17.64 -36.68 -0.05
CA ASP A 94 -17.85 -36.19 1.32
C ASP A 94 -17.12 -37.04 2.39
N LYS A 95 -16.96 -38.34 2.15
CA LYS A 95 -16.25 -39.24 3.07
C LYS A 95 -14.76 -38.94 3.23
N VAL A 96 -14.08 -38.50 2.17
CA VAL A 96 -12.66 -38.15 2.26
C VAL A 96 -12.50 -36.77 2.87
N ILE A 97 -13.36 -35.82 2.48
CA ILE A 97 -13.34 -34.45 3.00
C ILE A 97 -13.52 -34.43 4.52
N SER A 98 -14.45 -35.23 5.05
CA SER A 98 -14.67 -35.36 6.51
C SER A 98 -13.47 -35.93 7.29
N SER A 99 -12.50 -36.55 6.62
CA SER A 99 -11.26 -37.05 7.24
C SER A 99 -10.10 -36.03 7.24
N ILE A 100 -10.31 -34.86 6.62
CA ILE A 100 -9.30 -33.82 6.46
C ILE A 100 -9.69 -32.59 7.29
N LEU A 101 -8.78 -32.16 8.16
CA LEU A 101 -8.95 -30.95 8.94
C LEU A 101 -8.39 -29.73 8.19
N PHE A 102 -9.27 -28.86 7.70
CA PHE A 102 -8.90 -27.57 7.13
C PHE A 102 -8.73 -26.53 8.25
N LYS A 103 -7.51 -26.04 8.44
CA LYS A 103 -7.16 -25.12 9.54
C LYS A 103 -7.21 -23.64 9.16
N GLY A 104 -7.30 -23.33 7.86
CA GLY A 104 -7.11 -21.97 7.38
C GLY A 104 -5.63 -21.54 7.41
N PRO A 105 -5.33 -20.27 7.10
CA PRO A 105 -4.00 -19.69 7.28
C PRO A 105 -3.63 -19.62 8.77
N LEU A 106 -2.36 -19.87 9.09
CA LEU A 106 -1.82 -19.79 10.46
C LEU A 106 -0.70 -18.75 10.53
N ALA A 107 -0.59 -18.05 11.66
CA ALA A 107 0.58 -17.21 11.95
C ALA A 107 1.82 -18.09 12.22
N THR A 108 3.01 -17.48 12.18
CA THR A 108 4.28 -18.21 12.30
C THR A 108 4.39 -19.06 13.59
N SER A 109 3.99 -18.54 14.74
CA SER A 109 4.01 -19.29 16.00
C SER A 109 3.03 -20.46 15.99
N GLU A 110 1.80 -20.22 15.52
CA GLU A 110 0.75 -21.25 15.40
C GLU A 110 1.15 -22.33 14.39
N LEU A 111 1.84 -21.96 13.31
CA LEU A 111 2.34 -22.89 12.31
C LEU A 111 3.47 -23.76 12.88
N LYS A 112 4.38 -23.21 13.70
CA LYS A 112 5.38 -23.99 14.43
C LYS A 112 4.70 -24.99 15.36
N GLU A 113 3.76 -24.54 16.18
CA GLU A 113 2.99 -25.41 17.08
C GLU A 113 2.25 -26.51 16.32
N PHE A 114 1.66 -26.16 15.17
CA PHE A 114 1.05 -27.13 14.27
C PHE A 114 2.06 -28.18 13.82
N PHE A 115 3.21 -27.80 13.28
CA PHE A 115 4.21 -28.75 12.78
C PHE A 115 4.75 -29.70 13.84
N LEU A 116 4.86 -29.26 15.10
CA LEU A 116 5.25 -30.15 16.21
C LEU A 116 4.27 -31.33 16.40
N THR A 117 3.04 -31.23 15.90
CA THR A 117 2.03 -32.29 15.95
C THR A 117 1.92 -33.14 14.66
N GLN A 118 2.73 -32.85 13.63
CA GLN A 118 2.66 -33.52 12.32
C GLN A 118 3.83 -34.49 12.13
N ASP A 119 3.62 -35.62 11.46
CA ASP A 119 4.64 -36.64 11.16
C ASP A 119 5.22 -36.46 9.76
N ILE A 120 4.37 -36.17 8.79
CA ILE A 120 4.73 -36.07 7.38
C ILE A 120 4.13 -34.80 6.80
N ILE A 121 4.93 -34.03 6.05
CA ILE A 121 4.45 -32.97 5.18
C ILE A 121 4.53 -33.43 3.73
N ILE A 122 3.46 -33.21 2.96
CA ILE A 122 3.38 -33.52 1.53
C ILE A 122 3.35 -32.22 0.73
N SER A 123 4.32 -32.02 -0.17
CA SER A 123 4.46 -30.82 -1.01
C SER A 123 4.74 -31.19 -2.48
N PRO A 124 3.72 -31.62 -3.24
CA PRO A 124 3.83 -32.07 -4.63
C PRO A 124 3.70 -30.90 -5.63
N ASN A 125 4.48 -29.84 -5.42
CA ASN A 125 4.42 -28.64 -6.25
C ASN A 125 4.79 -28.94 -7.71
N ARG A 126 4.11 -28.26 -8.64
CA ARG A 126 4.27 -28.43 -10.08
C ARG A 126 4.71 -27.10 -10.71
N PRO A 127 5.85 -27.05 -11.44
CA PRO A 127 6.28 -25.85 -12.10
C PRO A 127 5.40 -25.54 -13.33
N PHE A 128 5.47 -24.30 -13.78
CA PHE A 128 4.91 -23.78 -15.03
C PHE A 128 3.37 -23.78 -15.17
N LEU A 129 2.63 -24.15 -14.12
CA LEU A 129 1.16 -24.16 -14.17
C LEU A 129 0.50 -22.79 -13.96
N LEU A 130 1.09 -21.91 -13.16
CA LEU A 130 0.50 -20.58 -12.88
C LEU A 130 0.69 -19.63 -14.07
N HIS A 131 1.91 -19.58 -14.61
CA HIS A 131 2.30 -18.90 -15.84
C HIS A 131 3.66 -19.43 -16.31
N PRO A 132 4.07 -19.16 -17.57
CA PRO A 132 5.41 -19.52 -18.05
C PRO A 132 6.50 -19.00 -17.12
N GLY A 133 7.47 -19.85 -16.80
CA GLY A 133 8.57 -19.53 -15.89
C GLY A 133 8.24 -19.54 -14.39
N ASN A 134 6.98 -19.75 -13.98
CA ASN A 134 6.65 -19.90 -12.56
C ASN A 134 7.13 -21.23 -11.99
N PHE A 135 7.86 -21.23 -10.89
CA PHE A 135 8.18 -22.43 -10.11
C PHE A 135 8.46 -22.04 -8.66
N ASP A 136 8.36 -23.01 -7.75
CA ASP A 136 8.79 -22.84 -6.37
C ASP A 136 10.26 -23.25 -6.23
N GLY A 137 11.02 -22.55 -5.37
CA GLY A 137 12.31 -23.07 -4.90
C GLY A 137 12.10 -24.29 -4.01
N PHE A 138 13.03 -25.25 -4.06
CA PHE A 138 12.96 -26.47 -3.25
C PHE A 138 14.14 -26.63 -2.27
N PRO A 139 13.87 -27.22 -1.07
CA PRO A 139 12.53 -27.46 -0.56
C PRO A 139 11.82 -26.12 -0.26
N THR A 140 10.49 -26.12 -0.30
CA THR A 140 9.72 -24.90 -0.05
C THR A 140 9.97 -24.41 1.39
N GLY A 141 9.76 -23.12 1.65
CA GLY A 141 9.94 -22.56 3.00
C GLY A 141 9.16 -23.32 4.07
N CYS A 142 7.91 -23.68 3.80
CA CYS A 142 7.09 -24.45 4.73
C CYS A 142 7.61 -25.89 4.95
N CYS A 143 8.21 -26.53 3.94
CA CYS A 143 8.87 -27.82 4.12
C CYS A 143 10.10 -27.72 5.02
N VAL A 144 10.90 -26.65 4.87
CA VAL A 144 12.04 -26.40 5.76
C VAL A 144 11.58 -26.16 7.20
N GLU A 145 10.55 -25.33 7.39
CA GLU A 145 9.95 -25.07 8.70
C GLU A 145 9.43 -26.36 9.36
N ALA A 146 8.72 -27.20 8.60
CA ALA A 146 8.26 -28.50 9.07
C ALA A 146 9.45 -29.42 9.42
N SER A 147 10.48 -29.46 8.59
CA SER A 147 11.69 -30.26 8.82
C SER A 147 12.43 -29.85 10.10
N LEU A 148 12.53 -28.54 10.39
CA LEU A 148 13.11 -28.03 11.64
C LEU A 148 12.31 -28.48 12.88
N CYS A 149 11.00 -28.67 12.73
CA CYS A 149 10.12 -29.28 13.73
C CYS A 149 10.20 -30.82 13.78
N GLY A 150 11.07 -31.45 12.97
CA GLY A 150 11.22 -32.90 12.91
C GLY A 150 10.06 -33.59 12.18
N VAL A 151 9.48 -32.96 11.16
CA VAL A 151 8.49 -33.55 10.25
C VAL A 151 9.19 -34.13 9.02
N ALA A 152 8.80 -35.33 8.58
CA ALA A 152 9.36 -35.94 7.36
C ALA A 152 8.82 -35.22 6.13
N MET A 153 9.72 -34.84 5.22
CA MET A 153 9.35 -34.17 3.98
C MET A 153 9.14 -35.19 2.86
N VAL A 154 7.94 -35.19 2.27
CA VAL A 154 7.64 -35.84 1.00
C VAL A 154 7.32 -34.73 0.00
N CYS A 155 8.17 -34.48 -0.97
CA CYS A 155 7.97 -33.40 -1.93
C CYS A 155 8.28 -33.82 -3.36
N SER A 156 7.86 -33.00 -4.32
CA SER A 156 8.37 -33.06 -5.68
C SER A 156 9.62 -32.20 -5.84
N ASP A 157 10.38 -32.46 -6.90
CA ASP A 157 11.49 -31.61 -7.32
C ASP A 157 11.76 -31.76 -8.82
N GLU A 158 10.76 -31.43 -9.65
CA GLU A 158 10.83 -31.63 -11.11
C GLU A 158 11.98 -30.85 -11.78
N LEU A 159 12.46 -29.78 -11.14
CA LEU A 159 13.55 -28.95 -11.63
C LEU A 159 14.91 -29.26 -10.97
N ARG A 160 14.97 -30.25 -10.06
CA ARG A 160 16.20 -30.69 -9.37
C ARG A 160 16.90 -29.53 -8.63
N LEU A 161 16.12 -28.77 -7.87
CA LEU A 161 16.57 -27.60 -7.10
C LEU A 161 17.09 -27.98 -5.71
N ASN A 162 16.82 -29.20 -5.22
CA ASN A 162 17.40 -29.70 -3.98
C ASN A 162 18.86 -30.10 -4.20
N HIS A 163 19.80 -29.28 -3.72
CA HIS A 163 21.24 -29.53 -3.87
C HIS A 163 21.91 -30.09 -2.61
N HIS A 164 21.27 -29.94 -1.46
CA HIS A 164 21.85 -30.33 -0.16
C HIS A 164 21.12 -31.49 0.52
N TYR A 165 19.89 -31.78 0.12
CA TYR A 165 19.12 -32.90 0.62
C TYR A 165 19.36 -34.13 -0.25
N THR A 166 19.45 -35.29 0.38
CA THR A 166 19.62 -36.59 -0.27
C THR A 166 18.33 -37.39 -0.21
N ASN A 167 17.77 -37.67 -1.40
CA ASN A 167 16.55 -38.45 -1.54
C ASN A 167 16.66 -39.82 -0.86
N GLY A 168 15.68 -40.16 -0.03
CA GLY A 168 15.61 -41.40 0.74
C GLY A 168 16.42 -41.40 2.04
N ILE A 169 17.14 -40.32 2.37
CA ILE A 169 17.97 -40.21 3.58
C ILE A 169 17.48 -39.10 4.52
N ASP A 170 17.25 -37.90 3.99
CA ASP A 170 16.84 -36.71 4.76
C ASP A 170 15.57 -36.05 4.19
N ILE A 171 15.17 -36.44 2.99
CA ILE A 171 13.95 -36.03 2.28
C ILE A 171 13.46 -37.19 1.41
N VAL A 172 12.17 -37.25 1.11
CA VAL A 172 11.63 -38.14 0.08
C VAL A 172 11.18 -37.30 -1.12
N ILE A 173 11.85 -37.49 -2.25
CA ILE A 173 11.54 -36.83 -3.52
C ILE A 173 10.81 -37.82 -4.42
N CYS A 174 9.63 -37.43 -4.90
CA CYS A 174 8.80 -38.24 -5.78
C CYS A 174 8.12 -37.39 -6.87
N GLU A 175 7.54 -38.05 -7.88
CA GLU A 175 6.75 -37.34 -8.89
C GLU A 175 5.52 -36.68 -8.25
N PRO A 176 5.08 -35.50 -8.73
CA PRO A 176 3.87 -34.85 -8.25
C PRO A 176 2.62 -35.52 -8.83
N LYS A 177 2.42 -36.81 -8.51
CA LYS A 177 1.30 -37.66 -8.94
C LYS A 177 0.74 -38.44 -7.76
N PRO A 178 -0.58 -38.68 -7.71
CA PRO A 178 -1.22 -39.38 -6.58
C PRO A 178 -0.57 -40.73 -6.25
N GLU A 179 -0.24 -41.55 -7.24
CA GLU A 179 0.31 -42.89 -7.06
C GLU A 179 1.73 -42.87 -6.49
N ALA A 180 2.53 -41.89 -6.91
CA ALA A 180 3.89 -41.70 -6.41
C ALA A 180 3.88 -41.21 -4.96
N LEU A 181 2.99 -40.26 -4.65
CA LEU A 181 2.75 -39.77 -3.29
C LEU A 181 2.27 -40.90 -2.37
N PHE A 182 1.26 -41.65 -2.80
CA PHE A 182 0.75 -42.81 -2.08
C PHE A 182 1.86 -43.80 -1.78
N LYS A 183 2.66 -44.20 -2.78
CA LYS A 183 3.78 -45.14 -2.61
C LYS A 183 4.82 -44.62 -1.61
N ALA A 184 5.22 -43.35 -1.75
CA ALA A 184 6.22 -42.73 -0.87
C ALA A 184 5.75 -42.71 0.59
N VAL A 185 4.52 -42.23 0.83
CA VAL A 185 3.96 -42.13 2.19
C VAL A 185 3.68 -43.50 2.79
N LYS A 186 3.18 -44.44 1.98
CA LYS A 186 2.95 -45.84 2.39
C LYS A 186 4.22 -46.52 2.88
N GLU A 187 5.35 -46.29 2.21
CA GLU A 187 6.64 -46.84 2.65
C GLU A 187 7.04 -46.29 4.03
N LEU A 188 6.88 -44.99 4.26
CA LEU A 188 7.15 -44.37 5.55
C LEU A 188 6.23 -44.89 6.66
N ILE A 189 4.94 -45.08 6.36
CA ILE A 189 3.97 -45.64 7.32
C ILE A 189 4.34 -47.08 7.71
N ARG A 190 4.78 -47.90 6.74
CA ARG A 190 5.12 -49.30 6.97
C ARG A 190 6.49 -49.50 7.61
N ASN A 191 7.34 -48.48 7.59
CA ASN A 191 8.70 -48.53 8.11
C ASN A 191 8.95 -47.37 9.09
N PRO A 192 8.57 -47.53 10.38
CA PRO A 192 8.75 -46.49 11.40
C PRO A 192 10.20 -46.03 11.58
N ASP A 193 11.17 -46.94 11.44
CA ASP A 193 12.59 -46.61 11.53
C ASP A 193 13.02 -45.69 10.39
N LEU A 194 12.58 -45.99 9.16
CA LEU A 194 12.83 -45.12 8.01
C LEU A 194 12.18 -43.74 8.22
N LEU A 195 10.93 -43.69 8.66
CA LEU A 195 10.27 -42.43 8.98
C LEU A 195 11.07 -41.62 10.01
N MET A 196 11.50 -42.25 11.10
CA MET A 196 12.29 -41.59 12.14
C MET A 196 13.64 -41.09 11.62
N ASN A 197 14.31 -41.88 10.77
CA ASN A 197 15.56 -41.49 10.13
C ASN A 197 15.40 -40.28 9.22
N ILE A 198 14.40 -40.27 8.32
CA ILE A 198 14.12 -39.11 7.45
C ILE A 198 13.85 -37.86 8.29
N ARG A 199 13.05 -37.97 9.37
CA ARG A 199 12.72 -36.85 10.27
C ARG A 199 13.97 -36.25 10.90
N ASN A 200 14.82 -37.09 11.48
CA ASN A 200 16.02 -36.66 12.19
C ASN A 200 17.08 -36.11 11.23
N ASN A 201 17.35 -36.80 10.14
CA ASN A 201 18.33 -36.37 9.15
C ASN A 201 17.87 -35.08 8.44
N GLY A 202 16.60 -35.01 8.03
CA GLY A 202 16.00 -33.81 7.47
C GLY A 202 16.13 -32.62 8.40
N ARG A 203 15.79 -32.79 9.69
CA ARG A 203 15.94 -31.75 10.70
C ARG A 203 17.39 -31.27 10.83
N ASN A 204 18.35 -32.19 10.87
CA ASN A 204 19.77 -31.87 10.98
C ASN A 204 20.26 -31.09 9.76
N VAL A 205 19.94 -31.53 8.55
CA VAL A 205 20.29 -30.86 7.29
C VAL A 205 19.65 -29.47 7.22
N SER A 206 18.36 -29.36 7.54
CA SER A 206 17.65 -28.08 7.60
C SER A 206 18.26 -27.12 8.61
N HIS A 207 18.58 -27.60 9.81
CA HIS A 207 19.26 -26.82 10.83
C HIS A 207 20.65 -26.38 10.34
N GLU A 208 21.42 -27.29 9.72
CA GLU A 208 22.75 -27.01 9.24
C GLU A 208 22.77 -25.92 8.16
N ILE A 209 21.81 -25.93 7.24
CA ILE A 209 21.82 -25.05 6.08
C ILE A 209 21.17 -23.72 6.40
N PHE A 210 20.01 -23.74 7.05
CA PHE A 210 19.15 -22.56 7.19
C PHE A 210 19.37 -21.78 8.48
N HIS A 211 20.28 -22.23 9.36
CA HIS A 211 20.59 -21.51 10.60
C HIS A 211 20.87 -20.03 10.32
N PRO A 212 20.22 -19.08 11.02
CA PRO A 212 20.32 -17.65 10.73
C PRO A 212 21.77 -17.16 10.67
N LYS A 213 22.60 -17.60 11.63
CA LYS A 213 24.05 -17.32 11.66
C LYS A 213 24.74 -17.69 10.34
N LYS A 214 24.56 -18.92 9.83
CA LYS A 214 25.19 -19.38 8.59
C LYS A 214 24.65 -18.68 7.35
N GLN A 215 23.36 -18.37 7.32
CA GLN A 215 22.75 -17.64 6.21
C GLN A 215 23.24 -16.17 6.19
N LEU A 216 23.37 -15.53 7.35
CA LEU A 216 23.81 -14.14 7.44
C LEU A 216 25.32 -13.98 7.23
N GLU A 217 26.16 -14.83 7.83
CA GLU A 217 27.63 -14.73 7.72
C GLU A 217 28.10 -14.69 6.27
N LYS A 218 27.68 -15.66 5.44
CA LYS A 218 28.06 -15.71 4.02
C LYS A 218 27.60 -14.48 3.23
N ARG A 219 26.43 -13.93 3.59
CA ARG A 219 25.88 -12.73 2.96
C ARG A 219 26.66 -11.48 3.39
N SER A 220 26.94 -11.34 4.68
CA SER A 220 27.73 -10.25 5.24
C SER A 220 29.14 -10.24 4.65
N GLU A 221 29.83 -11.38 4.58
CA GLU A 221 31.15 -11.49 3.97
C GLU A 221 31.16 -11.06 2.50
N LEU A 222 30.13 -11.43 1.73
CA LEU A 222 30.02 -11.00 0.33
C LEU A 222 29.77 -9.49 0.22
N LEU A 223 28.90 -8.95 1.08
CA LEU A 223 28.63 -7.51 1.13
C LEU A 223 29.87 -6.73 1.52
N GLU A 224 30.61 -7.14 2.55
CA GLU A 224 31.88 -6.53 2.97
C GLU A 224 32.91 -6.55 1.84
N LYS A 225 33.10 -7.69 1.16
CA LYS A 225 33.96 -7.77 -0.03
C LYS A 225 33.52 -6.80 -1.13
N SER A 226 32.21 -6.66 -1.34
CA SER A 226 31.65 -5.77 -2.35
C SER A 226 31.79 -4.30 -1.97
N PHE A 227 31.70 -3.97 -0.68
CA PHE A 227 31.95 -2.63 -0.14
C PHE A 227 33.42 -2.25 -0.33
N ASN A 228 34.35 -3.08 0.15
CA ASN A 228 35.79 -2.80 0.07
C ASN A 228 36.29 -2.70 -1.38
N HIS A 229 35.78 -3.53 -2.30
CA HIS A 229 36.15 -3.45 -3.72
C HIS A 229 35.74 -2.14 -4.40
N ASN A 230 34.74 -1.43 -3.87
CA ASN A 230 34.23 -0.19 -4.45
C ASN A 230 34.58 1.06 -3.62
N GLU A 231 35.40 0.92 -2.58
CA GLU A 231 35.76 1.99 -1.66
C GLU A 231 36.39 3.17 -2.42
N ASP A 232 37.32 2.91 -3.34
CA ASP A 232 37.97 3.94 -4.16
C ASP A 232 37.01 4.68 -5.12
N LYS A 233 35.87 4.07 -5.45
CA LYS A 233 34.85 4.65 -6.34
C LYS A 233 33.80 5.46 -5.59
N TRP A 234 33.73 5.32 -4.27
CA TRP A 234 32.75 6.01 -3.43
C TRP A 234 33.00 7.52 -3.36
N PRO A 235 34.23 8.03 -3.10
CA PRO A 235 34.51 9.46 -3.08
C PRO A 235 34.11 10.14 -4.39
N ILE A 236 34.36 9.49 -5.53
CA ILE A 236 34.03 10.02 -6.86
C ILE A 236 32.51 10.17 -7.03
N LYS A 237 31.73 9.15 -6.65
CA LYS A 237 30.26 9.21 -6.73
C LYS A 237 29.65 10.19 -5.73
N LEU A 238 30.21 10.29 -4.52
CA LEU A 238 29.74 11.21 -3.49
C LEU A 238 30.03 12.66 -3.89
N MET A 239 31.23 12.95 -4.41
CA MET A 239 31.60 14.26 -4.98
C MET A 239 30.69 14.65 -6.14
N ALA A 240 30.37 13.72 -7.04
CA ALA A 240 29.46 14.00 -8.17
C ALA A 240 28.05 14.35 -7.68
N ARG A 241 27.54 13.65 -6.66
CA ARG A 241 26.25 13.98 -6.03
C ARG A 241 26.31 15.34 -5.31
N LEU A 242 27.38 15.62 -4.57
CA LEU A 242 27.57 16.89 -3.88
C LEU A 242 27.52 18.07 -4.87
N LYS A 243 28.30 18.02 -5.96
CA LYS A 243 28.32 19.06 -7.00
C LYS A 243 26.96 19.26 -7.65
N MET A 244 26.22 18.17 -7.90
CA MET A 244 24.86 18.25 -8.44
C MET A 244 23.92 18.98 -7.48
N THR A 245 24.02 18.68 -6.18
CA THR A 245 23.22 19.35 -5.13
C THR A 245 23.61 20.83 -5.01
N GLU A 246 24.90 21.17 -5.02
CA GLU A 246 25.37 22.57 -5.00
C GLU A 246 24.82 23.37 -6.17
N HIS A 247 24.82 22.80 -7.38
CA HIS A 247 24.26 23.45 -8.56
C HIS A 247 22.73 23.65 -8.44
N MET A 248 22.01 22.67 -7.89
CA MET A 248 20.56 22.79 -7.67
C MET A 248 20.25 23.89 -6.64
N LEU A 249 21.04 23.99 -5.57
CA LEU A 249 20.90 25.03 -4.55
C LEU A 249 21.15 26.43 -5.13
N MET A 250 22.16 26.58 -6.00
CA MET A 250 22.41 27.85 -6.70
C MET A 250 21.22 28.27 -7.57
N LEU A 251 20.68 27.36 -8.38
CA LEU A 251 19.50 27.65 -9.21
C LEU A 251 18.27 28.05 -8.38
N GLN A 252 18.07 27.41 -7.23
CA GLN A 252 16.99 27.77 -6.32
C GLN A 252 17.20 29.15 -5.69
N SER A 253 18.44 29.48 -5.33
CA SER A 253 18.80 30.80 -4.80
C SER A 253 18.50 31.91 -5.82
N ASP A 254 18.88 31.71 -7.09
CA ASP A 254 18.62 32.68 -8.17
C ASP A 254 17.11 32.85 -8.40
N TYR A 255 16.36 31.76 -8.36
CA TYR A 255 14.90 31.80 -8.51
C TYR A 255 14.22 32.56 -7.36
N ILE A 256 14.65 32.32 -6.11
CA ILE A 256 14.14 33.06 -4.94
C ILE A 256 14.44 34.54 -5.06
N GLN A 257 15.67 34.91 -5.44
CA GLN A 257 16.03 36.31 -5.66
C GLN A 257 15.16 36.97 -6.73
N GLY A 258 14.83 36.25 -7.81
CA GLY A 258 13.91 36.71 -8.84
C GLY A 258 12.50 37.01 -8.29
N ILE A 259 11.95 36.12 -7.45
CA ILE A 259 10.66 36.34 -6.79
C ILE A 259 10.70 37.53 -5.85
N GLU A 260 11.77 37.68 -5.06
CA GLU A 260 11.92 38.80 -4.14
C GLU A 260 11.91 40.15 -4.88
N ASN A 261 12.63 40.25 -5.99
CA ASN A 261 12.63 41.44 -6.84
C ASN A 261 11.22 41.75 -7.39
N GLU A 262 10.50 40.73 -7.89
CA GLU A 262 9.13 40.92 -8.39
C GLU A 262 8.17 41.38 -7.28
N LEU A 263 8.33 40.84 -6.06
CA LEU A 263 7.52 41.24 -4.91
C LEU A 263 7.80 42.70 -4.52
N ASP A 264 9.06 43.15 -4.57
CA ASP A 264 9.42 44.53 -4.28
C ASP A 264 8.86 45.50 -5.33
N GLU A 265 8.93 45.16 -6.62
CA GLU A 265 8.27 45.92 -7.68
C GLU A 265 6.75 46.03 -7.47
N ARG A 266 6.10 44.91 -7.11
CA ARG A 266 4.67 44.89 -6.80
C ARG A 266 4.34 45.75 -5.57
N ARG A 267 5.16 45.73 -4.52
CA ARG A 267 4.99 46.60 -3.34
C ARG A 267 5.04 48.08 -3.73
N GLN A 268 6.00 48.48 -4.56
CA GLN A 268 6.11 49.85 -5.05
C GLN A 268 4.87 50.26 -5.86
N ASN A 269 4.38 49.38 -6.73
CA ASN A 269 3.16 49.62 -7.49
C ASN A 269 1.92 49.77 -6.60
N ILE A 270 1.78 48.94 -5.56
CA ILE A 270 0.69 49.05 -4.59
C ILE A 270 0.75 50.40 -3.87
N ALA A 271 1.93 50.81 -3.37
CA ALA A 271 2.09 52.09 -2.70
C ALA A 271 1.74 53.28 -3.62
N ALA A 272 2.10 53.22 -4.90
CA ALA A 272 1.72 54.23 -5.87
C ALA A 272 0.19 54.28 -6.10
N LEU A 273 -0.47 53.12 -6.19
CA LEU A 273 -1.93 53.05 -6.31
C LEU A 273 -2.64 53.57 -5.06
N GLU A 274 -2.13 53.27 -3.86
CA GLU A 274 -2.66 53.79 -2.60
C GLU A 274 -2.61 55.32 -2.56
N GLN A 275 -1.52 55.92 -3.03
CA GLN A 275 -1.41 57.38 -3.14
C GLN A 275 -2.46 57.95 -4.11
N ILE A 276 -2.64 57.34 -5.27
CA ILE A 276 -3.66 57.76 -6.26
C ILE A 276 -5.07 57.68 -5.65
N ILE A 277 -5.38 56.61 -4.92
CA ILE A 277 -6.68 56.45 -4.24
C ILE A 277 -6.87 57.53 -3.18
N SER A 278 -5.83 57.85 -2.40
CA SER A 278 -5.87 58.93 -1.41
C SER A 278 -6.17 60.29 -2.06
N ASP A 279 -5.46 60.62 -3.14
CA ASP A 279 -5.66 61.87 -3.88
C ASP A 279 -7.08 61.96 -4.47
N GLN A 280 -7.60 60.86 -5.03
CA GLN A 280 -8.96 60.80 -5.54
C GLN A 280 -10.01 60.95 -4.44
N THR A 281 -9.78 60.34 -3.27
CA THR A 281 -10.66 60.46 -2.11
C THR A 281 -10.78 61.93 -1.68
N ASN A 282 -9.65 62.63 -1.57
CA ASN A 282 -9.63 64.06 -1.24
C ASN A 282 -10.40 64.91 -2.27
N LYS A 283 -10.23 64.61 -3.56
CA LYS A 283 -10.95 65.30 -4.64
C LYS A 283 -12.45 65.07 -4.57
N ILE A 284 -12.89 63.84 -4.30
CA ILE A 284 -14.31 63.51 -4.12
C ILE A 284 -14.88 64.30 -2.94
N SER A 285 -14.21 64.32 -1.78
CA SER A 285 -14.67 65.07 -0.61
C SER A 285 -14.79 66.57 -0.89
N SER A 286 -13.90 67.16 -1.70
CA SER A 286 -14.03 68.56 -2.14
C SER A 286 -15.27 68.78 -2.99
N VAL A 287 -15.52 67.91 -3.97
CA VAL A 287 -16.70 68.02 -4.86
C VAL A 287 -17.99 67.83 -4.06
N GLU A 288 -18.01 66.91 -3.09
CA GLU A 288 -19.15 66.71 -2.19
C GLU A 288 -19.43 67.96 -1.33
N ALA A 289 -18.38 68.62 -0.85
CA ALA A 289 -18.51 69.87 -0.10
C ALA A 289 -19.09 71.00 -0.97
N ASP A 290 -18.61 71.15 -2.20
CA ASP A 290 -19.12 72.12 -3.17
C ASP A 290 -20.60 71.85 -3.50
N TRP A 291 -20.96 70.58 -3.77
CA TRP A 291 -22.35 70.20 -4.00
C TRP A 291 -23.21 70.57 -2.78
N LYS A 292 -22.78 70.22 -1.57
CA LYS A 292 -23.53 70.56 -0.35
C LYS A 292 -23.74 72.07 -0.21
N ALA A 293 -22.74 72.88 -0.53
CA ALA A 293 -22.86 74.35 -0.52
C ALA A 293 -23.86 74.85 -1.57
N CYS A 294 -23.81 74.32 -2.80
CA CYS A 294 -24.81 74.61 -3.83
C CYS A 294 -26.23 74.24 -3.40
N GLY A 295 -26.41 73.08 -2.75
CA GLY A 295 -27.68 72.65 -2.20
C GLY A 295 -28.24 73.65 -1.17
N GLN A 296 -27.41 74.12 -0.25
CA GLN A 296 -27.79 75.14 0.74
C GLN A 296 -28.17 76.48 0.11
N TYR A 297 -27.44 76.88 -0.95
CA TYR A 297 -27.75 78.08 -1.70
C TYR A 297 -29.11 77.97 -2.40
N ILE A 298 -29.41 76.83 -3.04
CA ILE A 298 -30.72 76.55 -3.65
C ILE A 298 -31.83 76.65 -2.60
N THR A 299 -31.68 76.00 -1.44
CA THR A 299 -32.68 76.10 -0.35
C THR A 299 -32.90 77.54 0.12
N THR A 300 -31.84 78.35 0.15
CA THR A 300 -31.94 79.78 0.51
C THR A 300 -32.72 80.57 -0.54
N LEU A 301 -32.47 80.32 -1.83
CA LEU A 301 -33.22 80.92 -2.93
C LEU A 301 -34.69 80.49 -2.92
N GLU A 302 -34.98 79.21 -2.69
CA GLU A 302 -36.34 78.67 -2.59
C GLU A 302 -37.13 79.34 -1.46
N LYS A 303 -36.50 79.54 -0.29
CA LYS A 303 -37.10 80.29 0.81
C LYS A 303 -37.37 81.75 0.42
N GLY A 304 -36.39 82.41 -0.21
CA GLY A 304 -36.55 83.78 -0.69
C GLY A 304 -37.70 83.95 -1.70
N LEU A 305 -37.85 83.00 -2.63
CA LEU A 305 -38.98 82.95 -3.58
C LEU A 305 -40.32 82.77 -2.86
N THR A 306 -40.36 81.89 -1.85
CA THR A 306 -41.56 81.66 -1.03
C THR A 306 -41.97 82.93 -0.28
N ASP A 307 -41.01 83.62 0.35
CA ASP A 307 -41.25 84.88 1.05
C ASP A 307 -41.76 85.98 0.09
N LEU A 308 -41.20 86.04 -1.13
CA LEU A 308 -41.62 86.98 -2.16
C LEU A 308 -43.05 86.69 -2.64
N ALA A 309 -43.39 85.41 -2.82
CA ALA A 309 -44.73 84.97 -3.19
C ALA A 309 -45.76 85.36 -2.11
N ASN A 310 -45.43 85.17 -0.83
CA ASN A 310 -46.27 85.59 0.30
C ASN A 310 -46.47 87.12 0.32
N ARG A 311 -45.40 87.90 0.13
CA ARG A 311 -45.50 89.37 0.04
C ARG A 311 -46.40 89.82 -1.12
N ASN A 312 -46.28 89.20 -2.29
CA ASN A 312 -47.16 89.50 -3.42
C ASN A 312 -48.62 89.20 -3.06
N HIS A 313 -48.90 88.06 -2.41
CA HIS A 313 -50.24 87.72 -1.94
C HIS A 313 -50.80 88.73 -0.92
N ASP A 314 -49.97 89.21 0.01
CA ASP A 314 -50.36 90.25 0.97
C ASP A 314 -50.70 91.57 0.26
N VAL A 315 -49.86 91.98 -0.70
CA VAL A 315 -50.10 93.20 -1.51
C VAL A 315 -51.39 93.06 -2.31
N GLU A 316 -51.61 91.92 -2.97
CA GLU A 316 -52.86 91.63 -3.68
C GLU A 316 -54.07 91.70 -2.76
N THR A 317 -53.96 91.16 -1.54
CA THR A 317 -55.02 91.20 -0.52
C THR A 317 -55.30 92.63 -0.03
N ILE A 318 -54.26 93.44 0.19
CA ILE A 318 -54.40 94.86 0.57
C ILE A 318 -55.08 95.65 -0.54
N LEU A 319 -54.67 95.43 -1.80
CA LEU A 319 -55.30 96.05 -2.97
C LEU A 319 -56.77 95.65 -3.08
N ALA A 320 -57.11 94.38 -2.83
CA ALA A 320 -58.49 93.89 -2.83
C ALA A 320 -59.36 94.55 -1.74
N LYS A 321 -58.80 94.89 -0.56
CA LYS A 321 -59.53 95.55 0.54
C LYS A 321 -59.75 97.04 0.34
N LYS A 322 -59.00 97.73 -0.54
CA LYS A 322 -59.22 99.15 -0.83
C LYS A 322 -60.47 99.33 -1.71
N SER A 323 -61.50 99.99 -1.16
CA SER A 323 -62.84 100.24 -1.74
C SER A 323 -62.87 100.73 -3.21
N TRP A 324 -61.83 101.44 -3.67
CA TRP A 324 -61.75 101.92 -5.05
C TRP A 324 -61.26 100.85 -6.04
N TYR A 325 -60.49 99.84 -5.60
CA TYR A 325 -59.95 98.80 -6.48
C TYR A 325 -61.04 97.81 -6.92
N GLY A 326 -61.98 97.47 -6.02
CA GLY A 326 -63.20 96.75 -6.40
C GLY A 326 -64.03 97.52 -7.43
N LYS A 327 -64.11 98.85 -7.30
CA LYS A 327 -64.77 99.72 -8.29
C LYS A 327 -64.01 99.79 -9.61
N LEU A 328 -62.68 99.81 -9.60
CA LEU A 328 -61.86 99.85 -10.82
C LEU A 328 -61.85 98.51 -11.56
N ARG A 329 -61.82 97.38 -10.85
CA ARG A 329 -61.98 96.05 -11.45
C ARG A 329 -63.39 95.84 -12.03
N PHE A 330 -64.41 96.43 -11.40
CA PHE A 330 -65.77 96.49 -11.92
C PHE A 330 -65.86 97.36 -13.20
N VAL A 331 -65.19 98.51 -13.24
CA VAL A 331 -65.09 99.36 -14.43
C VAL A 331 -64.33 98.65 -15.56
N PHE A 332 -63.21 97.98 -15.26
CA PHE A 332 -62.42 97.23 -16.24
C PHE A 332 -63.17 96.01 -16.79
N LYS A 333 -63.89 95.25 -15.94
CA LYS A 333 -64.79 94.17 -16.41
C LYS A 333 -65.94 94.70 -17.27
N LYS A 334 -66.50 95.88 -16.95
CA LYS A 334 -67.51 96.52 -17.79
C LYS A 334 -66.95 96.99 -19.13
N LEU A 335 -65.71 97.50 -19.17
CA LEU A 335 -65.03 97.86 -20.41
C LEU A 335 -64.72 96.62 -21.26
N GLN A 336 -64.39 95.48 -20.64
CA GLN A 336 -64.25 94.18 -21.32
C GLN A 336 -65.57 93.54 -21.80
N GLN A 337 -66.73 94.06 -21.41
CA GLN A 337 -68.05 93.65 -21.95
C GLN A 337 -68.54 94.61 -23.07
N LEU A 338 -67.81 95.69 -23.33
CA LEU A 338 -68.05 96.66 -24.42
C LEU A 338 -67.05 96.48 -25.59
N LEU A 339 -66.16 95.50 -25.47
CA LEU A 339 -65.45 94.79 -26.54
C LEU A 339 -66.06 93.39 -26.63
#